data_AF-T0JXU4-F1
#
_entry.id   AF-T0JXU4-F1
#
_cell.length_a   1.000
_cell.length_b   1.000
_cell.length_c   1.000
_cell.angle_alpha   90.00
_cell.angle_beta   90.00
_cell.angle_gamma   90.00
#
_symmetry.space_group_name_H-M   'P 1'
#
loop_
_entity.id
_entity.type
_entity.pdbx_description
1 polymer ?
#
loop_
_entity_poly.entity_id
_entity_poly.type
_entity_poly.pdbx_seq_one_letter_code
_entity_poly.pdbx_strand_id
1 'polypeptide(L)'
;MNTAEASFLAANGALRICGKGTILEEQARENFASAVGDVSGAMSAKQAVLDLDGLFGDIDLGSNGYHWLAAVQFLYKQVQPAESTCLKVVTYSQMLFEHLARSIDLRNLVTGDALRVQMKLFENEAGKQEFIRTLKTWSPLKRLAYLCWDTWDSVYQAVIRAAVESGDVAFVIQMYQHSISLLENVNASAPLLVELDFLQINSTRDLEAARTVFDQALDSGSTGWSYPVTGEAPEATLDTANTFQSEVLYLLFRESADVQRNRELLAAVEGLLMRPHALDVPPISNTALLYHQIALARMYFKLGPAEMFHQTLEGVADSCVEALSDNVGWNDGDNLVCLEMSLGILGGTVKDGQGLKRAAQILLEERGDEDSDDEEDSATKGDESDLDEDTELFCDGGCIPTAKFKTWAGSVCYLCLVCSECFLCKDCYKMRGRDDHHSLSRPRYMPQCPPDHEYIEAPIKGSRGVVDGTILLEGEEPVAFRDYLQQIREELCKEAWESF
;
A
#
# COMPACT_ATOMS: atom_id res chain seq x y z
N MET A 1 -2.33 24.75 -6.03
CA MET A 1 -2.93 25.68 -5.05
C MET A 1 -3.69 24.83 -4.06
N ASN A 2 -3.36 24.88 -2.76
CA ASN A 2 -4.00 24.04 -1.74
C ASN A 2 -5.50 24.39 -1.66
N THR A 3 -6.38 23.39 -1.61
CA THR A 3 -7.85 23.56 -1.59
C THR A 3 -8.33 24.37 -0.38
N ALA A 4 -7.64 24.28 0.75
CA ALA A 4 -7.92 25.05 1.96
C ALA A 4 -7.58 26.54 1.79
N GLU A 5 -6.44 26.85 1.17
CA GLU A 5 -6.01 28.23 0.90
C GLU A 5 -6.96 28.93 -0.07
N ALA A 6 -7.34 28.25 -1.15
CA ALA A 6 -8.30 28.78 -2.13
C ALA A 6 -9.68 29.06 -1.49
N SER A 7 -10.14 28.16 -0.62
CA SER A 7 -11.41 28.30 0.11
C SER A 7 -11.37 29.46 1.11
N PHE A 8 -10.25 29.61 1.82
CA PHE A 8 -10.02 30.73 2.73
C PHE A 8 -10.01 32.09 2.01
N LEU A 9 -9.27 32.20 0.90
CA LEU A 9 -9.21 33.43 0.11
C LEU A 9 -10.59 33.81 -0.45
N ALA A 10 -11.38 32.83 -0.89
CA ALA A 10 -12.74 33.05 -1.35
C ALA A 10 -13.66 33.55 -0.22
N ALA A 11 -13.60 32.92 0.97
CA ALA A 11 -14.40 33.30 2.13
C ALA A 11 -14.05 34.72 2.64
N ASN A 12 -12.76 35.03 2.75
CA ASN A 12 -12.27 36.35 3.15
C ASN A 12 -12.68 37.43 2.12
N GLY A 13 -12.59 37.12 0.83
CA GLY A 13 -13.09 37.97 -0.24
C GLY A 13 -14.58 38.27 -0.11
N ALA A 14 -15.40 37.26 0.18
CA ALA A 14 -16.84 37.42 0.38
C ALA A 14 -17.18 38.30 1.60
N LEU A 15 -16.50 38.11 2.73
CA LEU A 15 -16.70 38.91 3.94
C LEU A 15 -16.38 40.40 3.71
N ARG A 16 -15.34 40.69 2.92
CA ARG A 16 -14.99 42.06 2.51
C ARG A 16 -16.06 42.69 1.62
N ILE A 17 -16.54 41.96 0.61
CA ILE A 17 -17.58 42.44 -0.31
C ILE A 17 -18.87 42.78 0.44
N CYS A 18 -19.22 41.98 1.46
CA CYS A 18 -20.43 42.18 2.27
C CYS A 18 -20.29 43.24 3.37
N GLY A 19 -19.17 43.97 3.45
CA GLY A 19 -18.94 44.97 4.50
C GLY A 19 -18.82 44.39 5.91
N LYS A 20 -18.49 43.10 6.01
CA LYS A 20 -18.32 42.35 7.27
C LYS A 20 -16.85 42.07 7.60
N GLY A 21 -15.91 42.67 6.88
CA GLY A 21 -14.48 42.52 7.11
C GLY A 21 -14.03 42.90 8.53
N THR A 22 -14.76 43.78 9.22
CA THR A 22 -14.46 44.21 10.59
C THR A 22 -14.74 43.13 11.65
N ILE A 23 -15.52 42.09 11.32
CA ILE A 23 -15.80 40.98 12.27
C ILE A 23 -14.53 40.18 12.56
N LEU A 24 -13.71 39.94 11.53
CA LEU A 24 -12.41 39.30 11.70
C LEU A 24 -11.49 40.19 12.55
N GLU A 25 -11.44 41.49 12.27
CA GLU A 25 -10.64 42.47 13.02
C GLU A 25 -11.00 42.56 14.52
N GLU A 26 -12.29 42.51 14.85
CA GLU A 26 -12.78 42.53 16.22
C GLU A 26 -12.41 41.24 16.96
N GLN A 27 -12.60 40.07 16.33
CA GLN A 27 -12.24 38.78 16.93
C GLN A 27 -10.72 38.57 17.06
N ALA A 28 -9.92 39.13 16.14
CA ALA A 28 -8.46 39.15 16.24
C ALA A 28 -7.98 39.84 17.51
N ARG A 29 -8.58 40.99 17.77
CA ARG A 29 -8.23 41.82 18.91
C ARG A 29 -8.64 41.17 20.22
N GLU A 30 -9.74 40.41 20.22
CA GLU A 30 -10.19 39.67 21.40
C GLU A 30 -9.31 38.45 21.70
N ASN A 31 -8.97 37.65 20.68
CA ASN A 31 -8.31 36.36 20.89
C ASN A 31 -6.78 36.42 20.84
N PHE A 32 -6.20 37.36 20.07
CA PHE A 32 -4.75 37.40 19.77
C PHE A 32 -4.18 38.83 19.75
N ALA A 33 -4.63 39.69 20.67
CA ALA A 33 -4.26 41.11 20.73
C ALA A 33 -2.76 41.42 20.58
N SER A 34 -1.88 40.56 21.14
CA SER A 34 -0.43 40.74 21.07
C SER A 34 0.21 40.30 19.75
N ALA A 35 -0.44 39.43 18.97
CA ALA A 35 0.09 38.88 17.71
C ALA A 35 -0.39 39.65 16.48
N VAL A 36 -1.53 40.35 16.60
CA VAL A 36 -2.18 41.06 15.50
C VAL A 36 -1.45 42.36 15.12
N GLY A 37 -0.74 43.00 16.04
CA GLY A 37 0.00 44.25 15.78
C GLY A 37 -0.92 45.46 15.54
N ASP A 38 -0.42 46.50 14.87
CA ASP A 38 -1.23 47.67 14.50
C ASP A 38 -2.22 47.31 13.37
N VAL A 39 -3.51 47.51 13.65
CA VAL A 39 -4.66 47.22 12.77
C VAL A 39 -5.28 48.48 12.17
N SER A 40 -4.52 49.58 12.11
CA SER A 40 -4.97 50.82 11.47
C SER A 40 -5.23 50.72 9.95
N GLY A 41 -5.09 49.54 9.34
CA GLY A 41 -5.35 49.27 7.92
C GLY A 41 -5.87 47.86 7.64
N ALA A 42 -6.09 47.53 6.36
CA ALA A 42 -6.67 46.26 5.93
C ALA A 42 -5.81 45.06 6.39
N MET A 43 -6.42 44.08 7.07
CA MET A 43 -5.70 42.89 7.54
C MET A 43 -5.03 42.13 6.40
N SER A 44 -3.80 41.67 6.68
CA SER A 44 -3.13 40.66 5.86
C SER A 44 -3.80 39.29 6.02
N ALA A 45 -3.65 38.41 5.04
CA ALA A 45 -4.15 37.02 5.13
C ALA A 45 -3.62 36.31 6.39
N LYS A 46 -2.36 36.57 6.74
CA LYS A 46 -1.73 36.04 7.96
C LYS A 46 -2.40 36.50 9.26
N GLN A 47 -2.88 37.74 9.32
CA GLN A 47 -3.63 38.25 10.47
C GLN A 47 -5.05 37.68 10.49
N ALA A 48 -5.74 37.63 9.35
CA ALA A 48 -7.13 37.16 9.27
C ALA A 48 -7.31 35.67 9.66
N VAL A 49 -6.25 34.87 9.54
CA VAL A 49 -6.25 33.45 9.92
C VAL A 49 -6.24 33.23 11.43
N LEU A 50 -5.77 34.21 12.21
CA LEU A 50 -5.84 34.15 13.68
C LEU A 50 -7.29 34.17 14.17
N ASP A 51 -8.24 34.65 13.36
CA ASP A 51 -9.57 35.02 13.84
C ASP A 51 -10.64 34.02 13.43
N LEU A 52 -10.25 33.07 12.57
CA LEU A 52 -11.15 32.07 12.01
C LEU A 52 -11.79 31.23 13.11
N ASP A 53 -11.06 30.89 14.17
CA ASP A 53 -11.61 30.12 15.31
C ASP A 53 -12.72 30.88 16.03
N GLY A 54 -12.52 32.19 16.28
CA GLY A 54 -13.51 33.06 16.92
C GLY A 54 -14.74 33.31 16.05
N LEU A 55 -14.58 33.32 14.73
CA LEU A 55 -15.70 33.47 13.77
C LEU A 55 -16.73 32.35 13.90
N PHE A 56 -16.30 31.16 14.34
CA PHE A 56 -17.14 30.00 14.55
C PHE A 56 -17.39 29.73 16.03
N GLY A 57 -17.16 30.69 16.92
CA GLY A 57 -17.29 30.48 18.37
C GLY A 57 -18.70 30.07 18.83
N ASP A 58 -19.73 30.34 18.02
CA ASP A 58 -21.12 29.94 18.23
C ASP A 58 -21.54 28.69 17.43
N ILE A 59 -20.63 28.12 16.64
CA ILE A 59 -20.87 26.95 15.79
C ILE A 59 -19.93 25.82 16.22
N ASP A 60 -20.50 24.66 16.54
CA ASP A 60 -19.69 23.45 16.72
C ASP A 60 -19.13 22.99 15.37
N LEU A 61 -17.82 23.23 15.18
CA LEU A 61 -17.09 22.85 13.98
C LEU A 61 -16.86 21.33 13.87
N GLY A 62 -16.97 20.59 14.98
CA GLY A 62 -16.54 19.20 15.06
C GLY A 62 -15.04 19.00 14.79
N SER A 63 -14.58 17.75 14.86
CA SER A 63 -13.16 17.40 14.65
C SER A 63 -12.64 17.86 13.28
N ASN A 64 -13.43 17.64 12.21
CA ASN A 64 -13.03 17.98 10.85
C ASN A 64 -12.96 19.50 10.64
N GLY A 65 -13.89 20.28 11.19
CA GLY A 65 -13.85 21.73 11.06
C GLY A 65 -12.64 22.33 11.80
N TYR A 66 -12.31 21.82 12.99
CA TYR A 66 -11.09 22.22 13.69
C TYR A 66 -9.81 21.73 12.97
N HIS A 67 -9.81 20.57 12.32
CA HIS A 67 -8.67 20.09 11.54
C HIS A 67 -8.36 21.03 10.36
N TRP A 68 -9.37 21.40 9.57
CA TRP A 68 -9.21 22.35 8.46
C TRP A 68 -8.75 23.72 8.94
N LEU A 69 -9.26 24.17 10.08
CA LEU A 69 -8.86 25.42 10.70
C LEU A 69 -7.38 25.41 11.13
N ALA A 70 -6.91 24.33 11.74
CA ALA A 70 -5.51 24.15 12.12
C ALA A 70 -4.59 24.10 10.89
N ALA A 71 -5.01 23.41 9.82
CA ALA A 71 -4.26 23.36 8.56
C ALA A 71 -4.10 24.75 7.94
N VAL A 72 -5.17 25.56 7.90
CA VAL A 72 -5.09 26.95 7.41
C VAL A 72 -4.17 27.79 8.30
N GLN A 73 -4.24 27.66 9.62
CA GLN A 73 -3.33 28.36 10.56
C GLN A 73 -1.87 27.99 10.33
N PHE A 74 -1.58 26.71 10.12
CA PHE A 74 -0.24 26.21 9.85
C PHE A 74 0.31 26.74 8.52
N LEU A 75 -0.49 26.72 7.45
CA LEU A 75 -0.11 27.25 6.14
C LEU A 75 0.33 28.73 6.19
N TYR A 76 -0.30 29.54 7.05
CA TYR A 76 0.08 30.94 7.24
C TYR A 76 1.14 31.17 8.34
N LYS A 77 1.85 30.12 8.73
CA LYS A 77 2.93 30.14 9.73
C LYS A 77 2.47 30.66 11.09
N GLN A 78 1.24 30.36 11.49
CA GLN A 78 0.67 30.66 12.80
C GLN A 78 0.72 29.41 13.68
N VAL A 79 1.94 29.02 14.09
CA VAL A 79 2.21 27.73 14.74
C VAL A 79 1.48 27.57 16.07
N GLN A 80 1.53 28.56 16.97
CA GLN A 80 0.86 28.46 18.27
C GLN A 80 -0.68 28.39 18.17
N PRO A 81 -1.35 29.20 17.32
CA PRO A 81 -2.77 29.04 17.04
C PRO A 81 -3.11 27.67 16.43
N ALA A 82 -2.32 27.19 15.47
CA ALA A 82 -2.50 25.88 14.86
C ALA A 82 -2.41 24.76 15.92
N GLU A 83 -1.41 24.81 16.80
CA GLU A 83 -1.22 23.87 17.91
C GLU A 83 -2.42 23.88 18.87
N SER A 84 -2.90 25.06 19.26
CA SER A 84 -4.10 25.21 20.10
C SER A 84 -5.35 24.61 19.44
N THR A 85 -5.52 24.84 18.14
CA THR A 85 -6.63 24.26 17.37
C THR A 85 -6.49 22.74 17.22
N CYS A 86 -5.27 22.22 17.03
CA CYS A 86 -4.99 20.78 17.05
C CYS A 86 -5.35 20.15 18.41
N LEU A 87 -5.06 20.82 19.52
CA LEU A 87 -5.48 20.35 20.85
C LEU A 87 -7.00 20.30 20.99
N LYS A 88 -7.73 21.24 20.37
CA LYS A 88 -9.20 21.15 20.26
C LYS A 88 -9.63 19.96 19.43
N VAL A 89 -8.98 19.66 18.30
CA VAL A 89 -9.25 18.43 17.51
C VAL A 89 -9.08 17.18 18.38
N VAL A 90 -7.98 17.08 19.13
CA VAL A 90 -7.69 15.92 20.00
C VAL A 90 -8.73 15.81 21.11
N THR A 91 -9.05 16.92 21.78
CA THR A 91 -10.02 16.96 22.87
C THR A 91 -11.42 16.61 22.36
N TYR A 92 -11.83 17.19 21.23
CA TYR A 92 -13.12 16.90 20.60
C TYR A 92 -13.19 15.44 20.16
N SER A 93 -12.11 14.92 19.58
CA SER A 93 -12.01 13.52 19.20
C SER A 93 -12.11 12.63 20.45
N GLN A 94 -11.38 12.90 21.53
CA GLN A 94 -11.48 12.10 22.76
C GLN A 94 -12.88 12.16 23.41
N MET A 95 -13.50 13.35 23.48
CA MET A 95 -14.85 13.51 24.00
C MET A 95 -15.89 12.83 23.12
N LEU A 96 -15.76 12.96 21.79
CA LEU A 96 -16.59 12.26 20.83
C LEU A 96 -16.38 10.74 21.00
N PHE A 97 -15.16 10.25 21.08
CA PHE A 97 -14.85 8.83 21.28
C PHE A 97 -15.51 8.29 22.57
N GLU A 98 -15.38 8.98 23.70
CA GLU A 98 -16.00 8.56 24.96
C GLU A 98 -17.54 8.66 24.94
N HIS A 99 -18.10 9.70 24.34
CA HIS A 99 -19.54 9.92 24.26
C HIS A 99 -20.18 8.97 23.25
N LEU A 100 -19.58 8.78 22.07
CA LEU A 100 -20.02 7.88 21.02
C LEU A 100 -19.95 6.44 21.51
N ALA A 101 -18.85 6.01 22.16
CA ALA A 101 -18.74 4.68 22.75
C ALA A 101 -19.80 4.40 23.82
N ARG A 102 -20.29 5.43 24.53
CA ARG A 102 -21.33 5.30 25.57
C ARG A 102 -22.75 5.52 25.07
N SER A 103 -22.96 6.16 23.91
CA SER A 103 -24.28 6.60 23.43
C SER A 103 -24.79 5.87 22.18
N ILE A 104 -24.12 4.81 21.72
CA ILE A 104 -24.54 4.03 20.53
C ILE A 104 -25.96 3.45 20.73
N ASP A 105 -26.97 4.15 20.21
CA ASP A 105 -28.28 3.59 19.95
C ASP A 105 -28.14 2.59 18.79
N LEU A 106 -28.34 1.31 19.10
CA LEU A 106 -28.17 0.20 18.17
C LEU A 106 -29.13 0.25 16.96
N ARG A 107 -30.11 1.16 16.95
CA ARG A 107 -31.13 1.31 15.89
C ARG A 107 -30.80 2.30 14.78
N ASN A 108 -29.82 3.19 14.96
CA ASN A 108 -29.46 4.20 13.96
C ASN A 108 -28.24 3.78 13.13
N LEU A 109 -28.12 4.36 11.92
CA LEU A 109 -26.90 4.29 11.11
C LEU A 109 -25.75 4.93 11.90
N VAL A 110 -24.72 4.13 12.15
CA VAL A 110 -23.51 4.53 12.88
C VAL A 110 -22.43 4.77 11.83
N THR A 111 -21.66 5.85 11.96
CA THR A 111 -20.53 6.13 11.04
C THR A 111 -19.45 5.08 11.22
N GLY A 112 -18.70 4.78 10.16
CA GLY A 112 -17.66 3.76 10.24
C GLY A 112 -16.55 4.12 11.23
N ASP A 113 -16.30 5.40 11.51
CA ASP A 113 -15.34 5.85 12.54
C ASP A 113 -15.71 5.26 13.90
N ALA A 114 -16.97 5.40 14.28
CA ALA A 114 -17.48 4.90 15.55
C ALA A 114 -17.32 3.38 15.65
N LEU A 115 -17.60 2.69 14.54
CA LEU A 115 -17.44 1.23 14.44
C LEU A 115 -15.96 0.85 14.57
N ARG A 116 -15.06 1.57 13.90
CA ARG A 116 -13.60 1.35 13.99
C ARG A 116 -13.09 1.55 15.41
N VAL A 117 -13.49 2.63 16.07
CA VAL A 117 -13.13 2.88 17.49
C VAL A 117 -13.59 1.72 18.37
N GLN A 118 -14.80 1.22 18.16
CA GLN A 118 -15.31 0.07 18.90
C GLN A 118 -14.44 -1.19 18.65
N MET A 119 -14.04 -1.44 17.40
CA MET A 119 -13.28 -2.63 17.04
C MET A 119 -11.82 -2.57 17.47
N LYS A 120 -11.22 -1.38 17.54
CA LYS A 120 -9.86 -1.17 18.07
C LYS A 120 -9.67 -1.70 19.49
N LEU A 121 -10.74 -1.72 20.31
CA LEU A 121 -10.71 -2.30 21.66
C LEU A 121 -10.39 -3.80 21.68
N PHE A 122 -10.61 -4.49 20.55
CA PHE A 122 -10.46 -5.92 20.39
C PHE A 122 -9.31 -6.31 19.45
N GLU A 123 -8.48 -5.35 19.03
CA GLU A 123 -7.39 -5.60 18.07
C GLU A 123 -6.18 -6.34 18.66
N ASN A 124 -6.06 -6.43 19.98
CA ASN A 124 -5.03 -7.25 20.62
C ASN A 124 -5.33 -8.76 20.48
N GLU A 125 -4.30 -9.59 20.64
CA GLU A 125 -4.37 -11.05 20.51
C GLU A 125 -5.48 -11.68 21.38
N ALA A 126 -5.66 -11.20 22.61
CA ALA A 126 -6.70 -11.71 23.51
C ALA A 126 -8.13 -11.32 23.09
N GLY A 127 -8.27 -10.29 22.24
CA GLY A 127 -9.54 -9.69 21.85
C GLY A 127 -10.17 -10.27 20.58
N LYS A 128 -9.46 -11.07 19.78
CA LYS A 128 -9.95 -11.49 18.45
C LYS A 128 -11.26 -12.28 18.45
N GLN A 129 -11.52 -13.09 19.48
CA GLN A 129 -12.81 -13.77 19.62
C GLN A 129 -13.94 -12.76 19.89
N GLU A 130 -13.68 -11.75 20.71
CA GLU A 130 -14.64 -10.70 21.02
C GLU A 130 -14.90 -9.78 19.82
N PHE A 131 -13.85 -9.53 19.01
CA PHE A 131 -13.95 -8.85 17.71
C PHE A 131 -15.00 -9.53 16.83
N ILE A 132 -14.86 -10.83 16.57
CA ILE A 132 -15.82 -11.56 15.72
C ILE A 132 -17.19 -11.67 16.37
N ARG A 133 -17.26 -11.89 17.69
CA ARG A 133 -18.55 -11.90 18.42
C ARG A 133 -19.29 -10.58 18.24
N THR A 134 -18.58 -9.45 18.29
CA THR A 134 -19.15 -8.12 18.06
C THR A 134 -19.67 -7.98 16.63
N LEU A 135 -18.89 -8.33 15.61
CA LEU A 135 -19.34 -8.32 14.21
C LEU A 135 -20.61 -9.16 13.99
N LYS A 136 -20.71 -10.34 14.63
CA LYS A 136 -21.90 -11.20 14.55
C LYS A 136 -23.17 -10.53 15.11
N THR A 137 -23.05 -9.59 16.05
CA THR A 137 -24.21 -8.84 16.58
C THR A 137 -24.65 -7.67 15.70
N TRP A 138 -23.79 -7.21 14.78
CA TRP A 138 -24.10 -6.08 13.91
C TRP A 138 -25.09 -6.45 12.82
N SER A 139 -25.89 -5.47 12.39
CA SER A 139 -26.73 -5.61 11.19
C SER A 139 -25.86 -5.66 9.93
N PRO A 140 -26.37 -6.20 8.80
CA PRO A 140 -25.64 -6.19 7.52
C PRO A 140 -25.14 -4.80 7.12
N LEU A 141 -25.96 -3.75 7.27
CA LEU A 141 -25.56 -2.38 6.95
C LEU A 141 -24.43 -1.85 7.84
N LYS A 142 -24.38 -2.23 9.12
CA LYS A 142 -23.25 -1.86 10.01
C LYS A 142 -21.96 -2.55 9.60
N ARG A 143 -22.04 -3.83 9.21
CA ARG A 143 -20.88 -4.56 8.69
C ARG A 143 -20.37 -3.94 7.40
N LEU A 144 -21.27 -3.62 6.47
CA LEU A 144 -20.92 -2.91 5.24
C LEU A 144 -20.27 -1.56 5.54
N ALA A 145 -20.88 -0.74 6.40
CA ALA A 145 -20.34 0.56 6.78
C ALA A 145 -18.94 0.46 7.44
N TYR A 146 -18.67 -0.62 8.17
CA TYR A 146 -17.35 -0.86 8.76
C TYR A 146 -16.32 -1.30 7.71
N LEU A 147 -16.69 -2.22 6.82
CA LEU A 147 -15.81 -2.68 5.73
C LEU A 147 -15.41 -1.54 4.80
N CYS A 148 -16.32 -0.61 4.51
CA CYS A 148 -16.06 0.51 3.58
C CYS A 148 -15.45 1.76 4.24
N TRP A 149 -15.09 1.75 5.53
CA TRP A 149 -14.81 2.99 6.26
C TRP A 149 -13.40 3.55 6.08
N ASP A 150 -12.39 2.72 5.85
CA ASP A 150 -10.99 3.14 5.94
C ASP A 150 -10.18 2.67 4.74
N THR A 151 -8.97 3.21 4.61
CA THR A 151 -7.98 2.70 3.67
C THR A 151 -7.80 1.20 3.84
N TRP A 152 -7.62 0.53 2.71
CA TRP A 152 -7.65 -0.92 2.54
C TRP A 152 -6.87 -1.70 3.61
N ASP A 153 -5.75 -1.19 4.09
CA ASP A 153 -4.89 -2.00 4.93
C ASP A 153 -5.37 -2.19 6.37
N SER A 154 -6.06 -1.23 7.01
CA SER A 154 -6.24 -1.34 8.47
C SER A 154 -7.43 -2.21 8.88
N VAL A 155 -8.58 -2.04 8.23
CA VAL A 155 -9.82 -2.77 8.57
C VAL A 155 -9.74 -4.21 8.08
N TYR A 156 -9.38 -4.41 6.82
CA TYR A 156 -9.33 -5.71 6.20
C TYR A 156 -8.31 -6.63 6.90
N GLN A 157 -7.09 -6.14 7.20
CA GLN A 157 -6.09 -6.93 7.93
C GLN A 157 -6.58 -7.32 9.33
N ALA A 158 -7.28 -6.41 10.04
CA ALA A 158 -7.85 -6.70 11.35
C ALA A 158 -8.96 -7.76 11.28
N VAL A 159 -9.83 -7.67 10.26
CA VAL A 159 -10.93 -8.62 10.03
C VAL A 159 -10.40 -10.01 9.68
N ILE A 160 -9.47 -10.13 8.74
CA ILE A 160 -8.88 -11.43 8.37
C ILE A 160 -8.19 -12.05 9.58
N ARG A 161 -7.34 -11.29 10.26
CA ARG A 161 -6.61 -11.81 11.42
C ARG A 161 -7.57 -12.32 12.49
N ALA A 162 -8.60 -11.53 12.81
CA ALA A 162 -9.62 -11.95 13.75
C ALA A 162 -10.38 -13.20 13.27
N ALA A 163 -10.68 -13.32 11.98
CA ALA A 163 -11.38 -14.46 11.40
C ALA A 163 -10.56 -15.75 11.51
N VAL A 164 -9.27 -15.67 11.15
CA VAL A 164 -8.33 -16.80 11.19
C VAL A 164 -8.09 -17.26 12.63
N GLU A 165 -7.75 -16.34 13.53
CA GLU A 165 -7.43 -16.70 14.93
C GLU A 165 -8.64 -17.19 15.73
N SER A 166 -9.84 -16.72 15.41
CA SER A 166 -11.08 -17.22 16.05
C SER A 166 -11.65 -18.48 15.40
N GLY A 167 -11.17 -18.88 14.22
CA GLY A 167 -11.72 -19.99 13.43
C GLY A 167 -13.06 -19.67 12.74
N ASP A 168 -13.43 -18.39 12.62
CA ASP A 168 -14.71 -17.93 12.07
C ASP A 168 -14.62 -17.42 10.62
N VAL A 169 -13.65 -17.91 9.85
CA VAL A 169 -13.42 -17.57 8.43
C VAL A 169 -14.70 -17.66 7.59
N ALA A 170 -15.49 -18.73 7.74
CA ALA A 170 -16.72 -18.92 6.97
C ALA A 170 -17.77 -17.83 7.23
N PHE A 171 -17.84 -17.30 8.45
CA PHE A 171 -18.74 -16.18 8.78
C PHE A 171 -18.27 -14.90 8.07
N VAL A 172 -16.97 -14.63 8.07
CA VAL A 172 -16.41 -13.43 7.44
C VAL A 172 -16.56 -13.48 5.92
N ILE A 173 -16.36 -14.64 5.28
CA ILE A 173 -16.67 -14.83 3.85
C ILE A 173 -18.14 -14.50 3.55
N GLN A 174 -19.08 -15.04 4.34
CA GLN A 174 -20.51 -14.74 4.17
C GLN A 174 -20.83 -13.26 4.40
N MET A 175 -20.14 -12.61 5.32
CA MET A 175 -20.27 -11.17 5.56
C MET A 175 -19.85 -10.36 4.32
N TYR A 176 -18.69 -10.66 3.74
CA TYR A 176 -18.24 -10.02 2.49
C TYR A 176 -19.20 -10.26 1.34
N GLN A 177 -19.61 -11.52 1.11
CA GLN A 177 -20.57 -11.87 0.04
C GLN A 177 -21.90 -11.10 0.18
N HIS A 178 -22.41 -10.94 1.40
CA HIS A 178 -23.61 -10.14 1.63
C HIS A 178 -23.34 -8.66 1.32
N SER A 179 -22.24 -8.08 1.81
CA SER A 179 -21.87 -6.69 1.51
C SER A 179 -21.72 -6.44 0.01
N ILE A 180 -21.07 -7.34 -0.72
CA ILE A 180 -20.95 -7.32 -2.19
C ILE A 180 -22.33 -7.25 -2.84
N SER A 181 -23.26 -8.14 -2.46
CA SER A 181 -24.62 -8.15 -3.03
C SER A 181 -25.40 -6.85 -2.78
N LEU A 182 -25.09 -6.11 -1.72
CA LEU A 182 -25.68 -4.80 -1.46
C LEU A 182 -25.11 -3.72 -2.40
N LEU A 183 -23.83 -3.84 -2.75
CA LEU A 183 -23.09 -2.87 -3.57
C LEU A 183 -23.23 -3.12 -5.09
N GLU A 184 -23.58 -4.32 -5.52
CA GLU A 184 -23.79 -4.66 -6.94
C GLU A 184 -24.81 -3.72 -7.62
N ASN A 185 -25.87 -3.33 -6.91
CA ASN A 185 -26.92 -2.44 -7.45
C ASN A 185 -26.44 -1.02 -7.77
N VAL A 186 -25.26 -0.62 -7.26
CA VAL A 186 -24.66 0.71 -7.44
C VAL A 186 -23.29 0.64 -8.10
N ASN A 187 -22.92 -0.53 -8.67
CA ASN A 187 -21.62 -0.78 -9.28
C ASN A 187 -20.43 -0.41 -8.38
N ALA A 188 -20.47 -0.84 -7.12
CA ALA A 188 -19.44 -0.53 -6.11
C ALA A 188 -18.84 -1.74 -5.41
N SER A 189 -19.09 -2.94 -5.94
CA SER A 189 -18.65 -4.18 -5.30
C SER A 189 -17.19 -4.56 -5.58
N ALA A 190 -16.57 -4.02 -6.63
CA ALA A 190 -15.22 -4.42 -7.08
C ALA A 190 -14.16 -4.34 -5.96
N PRO A 191 -14.10 -3.27 -5.15
CA PRO A 191 -13.21 -3.22 -3.99
C PRO A 191 -13.36 -4.40 -3.01
N LEU A 192 -14.59 -4.70 -2.61
CA LEU A 192 -14.86 -5.76 -1.64
C LEU A 192 -14.66 -7.16 -2.25
N LEU A 193 -14.75 -7.29 -3.57
CA LEU A 193 -14.39 -8.53 -4.26
C LEU A 193 -12.88 -8.78 -4.13
N VAL A 194 -12.05 -7.77 -4.36
CA VAL A 194 -10.59 -7.88 -4.16
C VAL A 194 -10.24 -8.22 -2.71
N GLU A 195 -10.88 -7.57 -1.73
CA GLU A 195 -10.68 -7.92 -0.31
C GLU A 195 -11.11 -9.36 0.03
N LEU A 196 -12.27 -9.79 -0.49
CA LEU A 196 -12.76 -11.15 -0.29
C LEU A 196 -11.80 -12.18 -0.90
N ASP A 197 -11.21 -11.86 -2.04
CA ASP A 197 -10.21 -12.71 -2.66
C ASP A 197 -9.03 -12.95 -1.74
N PHE A 198 -8.41 -11.88 -1.24
CA PHE A 198 -7.27 -12.05 -0.35
C PHE A 198 -7.64 -12.85 0.90
N LEU A 199 -8.86 -12.69 1.43
CA LEU A 199 -9.35 -13.55 2.49
C LEU A 199 -9.34 -15.03 2.08
N GLN A 200 -9.79 -15.37 0.87
CA GLN A 200 -9.76 -16.75 0.36
C GLN A 200 -8.33 -17.28 0.22
N ILE A 201 -7.42 -16.51 -0.38
CA ILE A 201 -6.00 -16.88 -0.50
C ILE A 201 -5.40 -17.16 0.89
N ASN A 202 -5.62 -16.25 1.83
CA ASN A 202 -5.01 -16.30 3.15
C ASN A 202 -5.56 -17.36 4.07
N SER A 203 -6.88 -17.52 4.08
CA SER A 203 -7.57 -18.31 5.10
C SER A 203 -7.96 -19.70 4.62
N THR A 204 -8.27 -19.86 3.33
CA THR A 204 -8.73 -21.12 2.76
C THR A 204 -7.68 -21.81 1.90
N ARG A 205 -6.70 -21.05 1.36
CA ARG A 205 -5.73 -21.51 0.36
C ARG A 205 -6.40 -22.13 -0.89
N ASP A 206 -7.62 -21.70 -1.19
CA ASP A 206 -8.37 -22.16 -2.37
C ASP A 206 -8.14 -21.18 -3.53
N LEU A 207 -7.11 -21.48 -4.33
CA LEU A 207 -6.71 -20.65 -5.47
C LEU A 207 -7.79 -20.59 -6.57
N GLU A 208 -8.64 -21.61 -6.70
CA GLU A 208 -9.72 -21.61 -7.71
C GLU A 208 -10.90 -20.74 -7.26
N ALA A 209 -11.21 -20.77 -5.96
CA ALA A 209 -12.18 -19.86 -5.38
C ALA A 209 -11.70 -18.41 -5.54
N ALA A 210 -10.43 -18.14 -5.19
CA ALA A 210 -9.81 -16.83 -5.34
C ALA A 210 -9.91 -16.35 -6.80
N ARG A 211 -9.40 -17.15 -7.73
CA ARG A 211 -9.51 -16.88 -9.18
C ARG A 211 -10.92 -16.46 -9.60
N THR A 212 -11.95 -17.16 -9.11
CA THR A 212 -13.35 -16.88 -9.44
C THR A 212 -13.83 -15.52 -8.91
N VAL A 213 -13.34 -15.08 -7.74
CA VAL A 213 -13.67 -13.77 -7.16
C VAL A 213 -12.95 -12.65 -7.90
N PHE A 214 -11.66 -12.79 -8.20
CA PHE A 214 -10.96 -11.82 -9.05
C PHE A 214 -11.56 -11.70 -10.45
N ASP A 215 -12.02 -12.82 -11.03
CA ASP A 215 -12.73 -12.78 -12.29
C ASP A 215 -13.98 -11.88 -12.16
N GLN A 216 -14.76 -11.98 -11.08
CA GLN A 216 -15.90 -11.09 -10.85
C GLN A 216 -15.48 -9.62 -10.71
N ALA A 217 -14.37 -9.32 -10.03
CA ALA A 217 -13.86 -7.95 -9.86
C ALA A 217 -13.42 -7.32 -11.19
N LEU A 218 -12.82 -8.11 -12.08
CA LEU A 218 -12.40 -7.67 -13.42
C LEU A 218 -13.58 -7.58 -14.40
N ASP A 219 -14.66 -8.32 -14.15
CA ASP A 219 -15.90 -8.31 -14.96
C ASP A 219 -16.93 -7.27 -14.52
N SER A 220 -16.79 -6.64 -13.35
CA SER A 220 -17.82 -5.73 -12.80
C SER A 220 -17.98 -4.43 -13.60
N GLY A 221 -17.02 -4.08 -14.46
CA GLY A 221 -16.98 -2.80 -15.17
C GLY A 221 -16.80 -1.61 -14.22
N SER A 222 -16.58 -0.42 -14.78
CA SER A 222 -16.37 0.79 -14.00
C SER A 222 -16.91 2.03 -14.73
N THR A 223 -17.18 3.08 -13.96
CA THR A 223 -17.56 4.38 -14.53
C THR A 223 -16.37 5.32 -14.71
N GLY A 224 -15.18 4.91 -14.29
CA GLY A 224 -13.98 5.76 -14.20
C GLY A 224 -14.00 6.77 -13.04
N TRP A 225 -15.07 6.80 -12.25
CA TRP A 225 -15.15 7.58 -11.01
C TRP A 225 -14.92 6.69 -9.80
N SER A 226 -14.47 7.30 -8.71
CA SER A 226 -14.33 6.61 -7.43
C SER A 226 -15.61 5.86 -7.06
N TYR A 227 -15.45 4.62 -6.59
CA TYR A 227 -16.56 3.76 -6.24
C TYR A 227 -17.43 4.42 -5.16
N PRO A 228 -18.76 4.50 -5.36
CA PRO A 228 -19.62 5.05 -4.33
C PRO A 228 -19.55 4.15 -3.09
N VAL A 229 -19.69 4.73 -1.90
CA VAL A 229 -19.58 4.06 -0.60
C VAL A 229 -18.12 3.80 -0.15
N THR A 230 -17.26 3.19 -0.96
CA THR A 230 -15.86 2.92 -0.57
C THR A 230 -14.94 4.12 -0.80
N GLY A 231 -15.27 4.99 -1.77
CA GLY A 231 -14.46 6.16 -2.12
C GLY A 231 -13.17 5.83 -2.88
N GLU A 232 -12.96 4.56 -3.21
CA GLU A 232 -11.72 4.10 -3.82
C GLU A 232 -11.66 4.40 -5.32
N ALA A 233 -10.46 4.76 -5.79
CA ALA A 233 -10.18 4.98 -7.19
C ALA A 233 -10.25 3.64 -7.97
N PRO A 234 -11.00 3.57 -9.08
CA PRO A 234 -11.12 2.32 -9.82
C PRO A 234 -9.80 1.84 -10.43
N GLU A 235 -8.87 2.74 -10.71
CA GLU A 235 -7.56 2.39 -11.20
C GLU A 235 -6.75 1.60 -10.15
N ALA A 236 -6.90 1.93 -8.86
CA ALA A 236 -6.24 1.20 -7.76
C ALA A 236 -6.84 -0.20 -7.57
N THR A 237 -8.18 -0.31 -7.68
CA THR A 237 -8.86 -1.61 -7.67
C THR A 237 -8.43 -2.46 -8.86
N LEU A 238 -8.28 -1.87 -10.05
CA LEU A 238 -7.82 -2.56 -11.25
C LEU A 238 -6.38 -3.05 -11.10
N ASP A 239 -5.47 -2.18 -10.65
CA ASP A 239 -4.06 -2.52 -10.42
C ASP A 239 -3.95 -3.73 -9.48
N THR A 240 -4.63 -3.64 -8.33
CA THR A 240 -4.65 -4.73 -7.34
C THR A 240 -5.24 -6.01 -7.93
N ALA A 241 -6.42 -5.94 -8.56
CA ALA A 241 -7.07 -7.11 -9.15
C ALA A 241 -6.21 -7.76 -10.25
N ASN A 242 -5.56 -6.95 -11.09
CA ASN A 242 -4.71 -7.44 -12.17
C ASN A 242 -3.42 -8.10 -11.65
N THR A 243 -2.75 -7.47 -10.68
CA THR A 243 -1.53 -7.97 -10.06
C THR A 243 -1.78 -9.33 -9.40
N PHE A 244 -2.77 -9.41 -8.52
CA PHE A 244 -3.02 -10.64 -7.76
C PHE A 244 -3.68 -11.74 -8.59
N GLN A 245 -4.57 -11.41 -9.55
CA GLN A 245 -5.11 -12.43 -10.44
C GLN A 245 -4.02 -13.03 -11.35
N SER A 246 -3.06 -12.22 -11.81
CA SER A 246 -1.90 -12.73 -12.57
C SER A 246 -1.11 -13.73 -11.74
N GLU A 247 -0.92 -13.46 -10.46
CA GLU A 247 -0.19 -14.35 -9.55
C GLU A 247 -0.97 -15.63 -9.22
N VAL A 248 -2.27 -15.54 -8.94
CA VAL A 248 -3.15 -16.70 -8.72
C VAL A 248 -3.16 -17.62 -9.94
N LEU A 249 -3.31 -17.06 -11.14
CA LEU A 249 -3.28 -17.83 -12.39
C LEU A 249 -1.92 -18.48 -12.63
N TYR A 250 -0.82 -17.79 -12.30
CA TYR A 250 0.52 -18.36 -12.39
C TYR A 250 0.75 -19.52 -11.40
N LEU A 251 0.26 -19.40 -10.17
CA LEU A 251 0.34 -20.49 -9.20
C LEU A 251 -0.44 -21.72 -9.66
N LEU A 252 -1.70 -21.53 -10.10
CA LEU A 252 -2.52 -22.61 -10.66
C LEU A 252 -1.84 -23.28 -11.87
N PHE A 253 -1.12 -22.51 -12.68
CA PHE A 253 -0.37 -23.00 -13.83
C PHE A 253 0.82 -23.86 -13.41
N ARG A 254 1.50 -23.50 -12.33
CA ARG A 254 2.63 -24.26 -11.79
C ARG A 254 2.20 -25.56 -11.11
N GLU A 255 1.10 -25.54 -10.40
CA GLU A 255 0.56 -26.73 -9.72
C GLU A 255 -0.04 -27.74 -10.70
N SER A 256 -0.44 -27.28 -11.89
CA SER A 256 -1.06 -28.12 -12.91
C SER A 256 -0.02 -28.88 -13.73
N ALA A 257 -0.16 -30.21 -13.73
CA ALA A 257 0.56 -31.11 -14.63
C ALA A 257 -0.13 -31.25 -16.01
N ASP A 258 -1.33 -30.69 -16.18
CA ASP A 258 -2.08 -30.75 -17.43
C ASP A 258 -1.71 -29.57 -18.34
N VAL A 259 -1.07 -29.89 -19.47
CA VAL A 259 -0.64 -28.92 -20.48
C VAL A 259 -1.83 -28.16 -21.06
N GLN A 260 -3.01 -28.78 -21.20
CA GLN A 260 -4.18 -28.11 -21.75
C GLN A 260 -4.71 -27.05 -20.79
N ARG A 261 -4.86 -27.40 -19.51
CA ARG A 261 -5.18 -26.45 -18.44
C ARG A 261 -4.15 -25.32 -18.36
N ASN A 262 -2.86 -25.62 -18.54
CA ASN A 262 -1.81 -24.59 -18.54
C ASN A 262 -1.94 -23.62 -19.72
N ARG A 263 -2.38 -24.07 -20.90
CA ARG A 263 -2.70 -23.16 -22.02
C ARG A 263 -3.89 -22.28 -21.71
N GLU A 264 -4.92 -22.82 -21.06
CA GLU A 264 -6.11 -22.06 -20.66
C GLU A 264 -5.76 -20.98 -19.62
N LEU A 265 -4.89 -21.30 -18.66
CA LEU A 265 -4.42 -20.35 -17.66
C LEU A 265 -3.54 -19.27 -18.28
N LEU A 266 -2.64 -19.61 -19.22
CA LEU A 266 -1.85 -18.62 -19.97
C LEU A 266 -2.75 -17.68 -20.75
N ALA A 267 -3.72 -18.22 -21.50
CA ALA A 267 -4.68 -17.41 -22.24
C ALA A 267 -5.55 -16.52 -21.33
N ALA A 268 -5.83 -16.97 -20.10
CA ALA A 268 -6.55 -16.17 -19.11
C ALA A 268 -5.70 -14.98 -18.64
N VAL A 269 -4.41 -15.17 -18.36
CA VAL A 269 -3.50 -14.06 -17.99
C VAL A 269 -3.38 -13.08 -19.16
N GLU A 270 -3.12 -13.55 -20.38
CA GLU A 270 -3.06 -12.71 -21.59
C GLU A 270 -4.32 -11.83 -21.79
N GLY A 271 -5.48 -12.33 -21.34
CA GLY A 271 -6.77 -11.65 -21.48
C GLY A 271 -7.15 -10.69 -20.36
N LEU A 272 -6.37 -10.55 -19.28
CA LEU A 272 -6.77 -9.74 -18.11
C LEU A 272 -7.03 -8.28 -18.44
N LEU A 273 -6.19 -7.67 -19.28
CA LEU A 273 -6.34 -6.27 -19.70
C LEU A 273 -7.44 -6.06 -20.76
N MET A 274 -8.09 -7.14 -21.21
CA MET A 274 -9.24 -7.09 -22.13
C MET A 274 -10.58 -7.28 -21.40
N ARG A 275 -10.56 -7.35 -20.06
CA ARG A 275 -11.74 -7.51 -19.21
C ARG A 275 -12.48 -6.18 -19.06
N PRO A 276 -13.80 -6.19 -18.79
CA PRO A 276 -14.60 -4.96 -18.70
C PRO A 276 -13.98 -3.84 -17.87
N HIS A 277 -13.50 -4.13 -16.66
CA HIS A 277 -12.91 -3.12 -15.78
C HIS A 277 -11.66 -2.46 -16.39
N ALA A 278 -10.75 -3.27 -16.97
CA ALA A 278 -9.54 -2.77 -17.63
C ALA A 278 -9.82 -1.98 -18.92
N LEU A 279 -10.94 -2.26 -19.58
CA LEU A 279 -11.39 -1.50 -20.76
C LEU A 279 -12.04 -0.17 -20.37
N ASP A 280 -12.72 -0.12 -19.23
CA ASP A 280 -13.38 1.08 -18.71
C ASP A 280 -12.38 2.05 -18.08
N VAL A 281 -11.31 1.53 -17.48
CA VAL A 281 -10.31 2.29 -16.72
C VAL A 281 -8.91 1.84 -17.12
N PRO A 282 -8.06 2.72 -17.67
CA PRO A 282 -6.70 2.35 -18.03
C PRO A 282 -5.83 2.15 -16.77
N PRO A 283 -4.78 1.32 -16.84
CA PRO A 283 -3.76 1.24 -15.79
C PRO A 283 -3.15 2.62 -15.48
N ILE A 284 -2.82 2.87 -14.21
CA ILE A 284 -2.28 4.17 -13.74
C ILE A 284 -0.92 4.47 -14.37
N SER A 285 -0.11 3.44 -14.59
CA SER A 285 1.25 3.54 -15.07
C SER A 285 1.70 2.22 -15.69
N ASN A 286 2.88 2.22 -16.33
CA ASN A 286 3.54 0.98 -16.71
C ASN A 286 3.99 0.17 -15.47
N THR A 287 4.31 0.82 -14.35
CA THR A 287 4.67 0.17 -13.08
C THR A 287 3.56 -0.78 -12.62
N ALA A 288 2.30 -0.34 -12.69
CA ALA A 288 1.11 -1.13 -12.36
C ALA A 288 0.91 -2.39 -13.25
N LEU A 289 1.71 -2.55 -14.31
CA LEU A 289 1.66 -3.70 -15.22
C LEU A 289 2.83 -4.67 -15.04
N LEU A 290 3.85 -4.33 -14.26
CA LEU A 290 5.09 -5.10 -14.21
C LEU A 290 4.88 -6.51 -13.62
N TYR A 291 4.15 -6.63 -12.51
CA TYR A 291 3.84 -7.95 -11.92
C TYR A 291 3.07 -8.86 -12.88
N HIS A 292 2.12 -8.29 -13.61
CA HIS A 292 1.39 -9.00 -14.66
C HIS A 292 2.32 -9.49 -15.79
N GLN A 293 3.23 -8.63 -16.25
CA GLN A 293 4.22 -8.99 -17.27
C GLN A 293 5.22 -10.03 -16.79
N ILE A 294 5.65 -9.98 -15.51
CA ILE A 294 6.50 -11.00 -14.90
C ILE A 294 5.80 -12.37 -14.89
N ALA A 295 4.51 -12.41 -14.52
CA ALA A 295 3.72 -13.64 -14.56
C ALA A 295 3.65 -14.19 -16.01
N LEU A 296 3.35 -13.35 -17.00
CA LEU A 296 3.35 -13.72 -18.41
C LEU A 296 4.72 -14.26 -18.86
N ALA A 297 5.81 -13.57 -18.56
CA ALA A 297 7.16 -14.01 -18.93
C ALA A 297 7.46 -15.41 -18.38
N ARG A 298 7.15 -15.66 -17.09
CA ARG A 298 7.34 -16.98 -16.47
C ARG A 298 6.52 -18.07 -17.16
N MET A 299 5.29 -17.77 -17.56
CA MET A 299 4.43 -18.73 -18.27
C MET A 299 4.89 -18.96 -19.72
N TYR A 300 5.32 -17.90 -20.43
CA TYR A 300 5.89 -17.99 -21.76
C TYR A 300 7.17 -18.80 -21.79
N PHE A 301 8.06 -18.63 -20.81
CA PHE A 301 9.27 -19.44 -20.68
C PHE A 301 8.96 -20.95 -20.61
N LYS A 302 7.86 -21.31 -19.93
CA LYS A 302 7.49 -22.72 -19.73
C LYS A 302 6.73 -23.32 -20.91
N LEU A 303 5.80 -22.58 -21.52
CA LEU A 303 4.83 -23.12 -22.48
C LEU A 303 4.59 -22.23 -23.71
N GLY A 304 5.05 -20.99 -23.71
CA GLY A 304 4.82 -20.05 -24.80
C GLY A 304 5.94 -20.00 -25.85
N PRO A 305 5.81 -19.11 -26.84
CA PRO A 305 6.89 -18.82 -27.78
C PRO A 305 8.08 -18.17 -27.05
N ALA A 306 9.30 -18.60 -27.36
CA ALA A 306 10.52 -18.03 -26.78
C ALA A 306 10.67 -16.52 -27.07
N GLU A 307 10.19 -16.06 -28.23
CA GLU A 307 10.15 -14.65 -28.60
C GLU A 307 9.27 -13.83 -27.64
N MET A 308 8.12 -14.36 -27.23
CA MET A 308 7.23 -13.68 -26.28
C MET A 308 7.86 -13.61 -24.89
N PHE A 309 8.56 -14.66 -24.45
CA PHE A 309 9.33 -14.63 -23.20
C PHE A 309 10.40 -13.53 -23.23
N HIS A 310 11.22 -13.49 -24.29
CA HIS A 310 12.26 -12.48 -24.46
C HIS A 310 11.67 -11.07 -24.45
N GLN A 311 10.72 -10.78 -25.35
CA GLN A 311 10.11 -9.44 -25.46
C GLN A 311 9.44 -8.98 -24.16
N THR A 312 8.75 -9.89 -23.46
CA THR A 312 8.05 -9.54 -22.22
C THR A 312 9.05 -9.25 -21.10
N LEU A 313 10.05 -10.12 -20.89
CA LEU A 313 10.99 -9.97 -19.79
C LEU A 313 11.99 -8.81 -20.02
N GLU A 314 12.46 -8.63 -21.26
CA GLU A 314 13.29 -7.48 -21.65
C GLU A 314 12.51 -6.18 -21.45
N GLY A 315 11.24 -6.13 -21.87
CA GLY A 315 10.39 -4.95 -21.68
C GLY A 315 10.16 -4.58 -20.22
N VAL A 316 10.04 -5.56 -19.31
CA VAL A 316 10.00 -5.32 -17.86
C VAL A 316 11.32 -4.72 -17.38
N ALA A 317 12.45 -5.35 -17.71
CA ALA A 317 13.77 -4.88 -17.27
C ALA A 317 14.07 -3.45 -17.75
N ASP A 318 13.79 -3.15 -19.03
CA ASP A 318 13.97 -1.81 -19.59
C ASP A 318 13.07 -0.78 -18.92
N SER A 319 11.78 -1.09 -18.72
CA SER A 319 10.84 -0.18 -18.06
C SER A 319 11.27 0.14 -16.63
N CYS A 320 11.76 -0.85 -15.88
CA CYS A 320 12.26 -0.63 -14.53
C CYS A 320 13.54 0.21 -14.51
N VAL A 321 14.50 -0.06 -15.40
CA VAL A 321 15.72 0.75 -15.50
C VAL A 321 15.40 2.20 -15.86
N GLU A 322 14.44 2.42 -16.76
CA GLU A 322 13.99 3.78 -17.13
C GLU A 322 13.35 4.51 -15.95
N ALA A 323 12.44 3.85 -15.22
CA ALA A 323 11.79 4.42 -14.04
C ALA A 323 12.80 4.76 -12.94
N LEU A 324 13.66 3.81 -12.56
CA LEU A 324 14.69 4.00 -11.53
C LEU A 324 15.77 5.03 -11.90
N SER A 325 15.84 5.42 -13.18
CA SER A 325 16.76 6.46 -13.66
C SER A 325 16.13 7.85 -13.72
N ASP A 326 14.82 7.96 -13.53
CA ASP A 326 14.09 9.22 -13.63
C ASP A 326 14.20 10.06 -12.33
N ASN A 327 13.18 10.83 -11.97
CA ASN A 327 13.15 11.60 -10.72
C ASN A 327 11.78 11.44 -10.01
N VAL A 328 11.13 10.29 -10.15
CA VAL A 328 9.77 9.99 -9.72
C VAL A 328 9.80 8.91 -8.64
N GLY A 329 10.10 9.30 -7.39
CA GLY A 329 10.36 8.31 -6.32
C GLY A 329 9.20 7.38 -5.94
N TRP A 330 7.94 7.77 -6.20
CA TRP A 330 6.78 6.99 -5.72
C TRP A 330 6.69 5.58 -6.31
N ASN A 331 7.35 5.32 -7.44
CA ASN A 331 7.31 4.02 -8.12
C ASN A 331 8.63 3.23 -8.01
N ASP A 332 9.66 3.76 -7.35
CA ASP A 332 10.98 3.13 -7.32
C ASP A 332 10.94 1.78 -6.61
N GLY A 333 10.22 1.68 -5.49
CA GLY A 333 10.06 0.42 -4.75
C GLY A 333 9.54 -0.73 -5.61
N ASP A 334 8.46 -0.51 -6.38
CA ASP A 334 7.89 -1.53 -7.27
C ASP A 334 8.82 -1.87 -8.44
N ASN A 335 9.48 -0.87 -9.02
CA ASN A 335 10.41 -1.06 -10.12
C ASN A 335 11.69 -1.79 -9.69
N LEU A 336 12.22 -1.55 -8.49
CA LEU A 336 13.33 -2.29 -7.90
C LEU A 336 13.00 -3.79 -7.81
N VAL A 337 11.82 -4.11 -7.26
CA VAL A 337 11.36 -5.49 -7.11
C VAL A 337 11.20 -6.17 -8.45
N CYS A 338 10.57 -5.49 -9.41
CA CYS A 338 10.31 -6.06 -10.72
C CYS A 338 11.59 -6.24 -11.54
N LEU A 339 12.55 -5.33 -11.42
CA LEU A 339 13.88 -5.48 -12.01
C LEU A 339 14.61 -6.65 -11.39
N GLU A 340 14.64 -6.76 -10.06
CA GLU A 340 15.24 -7.88 -9.36
C GLU A 340 14.67 -9.23 -9.82
N MET A 341 13.34 -9.36 -9.85
CA MET A 341 12.68 -10.58 -10.31
C MET A 341 13.05 -10.89 -11.76
N SER A 342 13.11 -9.88 -12.62
CA SER A 342 13.44 -10.05 -14.04
C SER A 342 14.88 -10.55 -14.23
N LEU A 343 15.83 -9.97 -13.51
CA LEU A 343 17.24 -10.40 -13.52
C LEU A 343 17.40 -11.80 -12.92
N GLY A 344 16.66 -12.11 -11.86
CA GLY A 344 16.62 -13.44 -11.25
C GLY A 344 16.11 -14.50 -12.22
N ILE A 345 15.01 -14.21 -12.93
CA ILE A 345 14.44 -15.08 -13.97
C ILE A 345 15.47 -15.27 -15.08
N LEU A 346 15.95 -14.19 -15.71
CA LEU A 346 16.89 -14.26 -16.83
C LEU A 346 18.17 -15.01 -16.45
N GLY A 347 18.75 -14.70 -15.29
CA GLY A 347 19.94 -15.34 -14.75
C GLY A 347 19.75 -16.83 -14.42
N GLY A 348 18.52 -17.27 -14.14
CA GLY A 348 18.16 -18.68 -14.01
C GLY A 348 18.00 -19.42 -15.33
N THR A 349 17.75 -18.69 -16.44
CA THR A 349 17.53 -19.29 -17.76
C THR A 349 18.79 -19.46 -18.60
N VAL A 350 19.80 -18.60 -18.43
CA VAL A 350 21.04 -18.62 -19.22
C VAL A 350 22.20 -19.32 -18.48
N LYS A 351 23.16 -19.89 -19.22
CA LYS A 351 24.25 -20.69 -18.63
C LYS A 351 25.18 -19.88 -17.72
N ASP A 352 25.48 -18.65 -18.11
CA ASP A 352 26.41 -17.76 -17.41
C ASP A 352 25.69 -16.65 -16.63
N GLY A 353 24.49 -16.93 -16.13
CA GLY A 353 23.60 -15.95 -15.49
C GLY A 353 23.99 -15.49 -14.07
N GLN A 354 25.21 -15.80 -13.61
CA GLN A 354 25.66 -15.44 -12.25
C GLN A 354 25.77 -13.92 -12.08
N GLY A 355 26.17 -13.18 -13.12
CA GLY A 355 26.22 -11.72 -13.08
C GLY A 355 24.84 -11.10 -12.85
N LEU A 356 23.80 -11.63 -13.49
CA LEU A 356 22.42 -11.18 -13.31
C LEU A 356 21.87 -11.51 -11.92
N LYS A 357 22.12 -12.72 -11.41
CA LYS A 357 21.72 -13.10 -10.04
C LYS A 357 22.40 -12.24 -8.99
N ARG A 358 23.67 -11.90 -9.22
CA ARG A 358 24.42 -10.95 -8.40
C ARG A 358 23.82 -9.55 -8.47
N ALA A 359 23.41 -9.09 -9.64
CA ALA A 359 22.76 -7.78 -9.79
C ALA A 359 21.41 -7.74 -9.06
N ALA A 360 20.60 -8.79 -9.17
CA ALA A 360 19.38 -8.95 -8.40
C ALA A 360 19.65 -8.82 -6.87
N GLN A 361 20.68 -9.50 -6.36
CA GLN A 361 21.09 -9.39 -4.96
C GLN A 361 21.43 -7.96 -4.52
N ILE A 362 22.11 -7.20 -5.37
CA ILE A 362 22.52 -5.83 -5.06
C ILE A 362 21.31 -4.89 -5.04
N LEU A 363 20.39 -5.04 -6.00
CA LEU A 363 19.16 -4.22 -6.04
C LEU A 363 18.24 -4.46 -4.84
N LEU A 364 18.20 -5.70 -4.32
CA LEU A 364 17.43 -6.03 -3.12
C LEU A 364 17.85 -5.22 -1.89
N GLU A 365 19.11 -4.81 -1.84
CA GLU A 365 19.65 -4.03 -0.72
C GLU A 365 19.23 -2.56 -0.76
N GLU A 366 18.93 -2.02 -1.95
CA GLU A 366 18.54 -0.63 -2.17
C GLU A 366 17.13 -0.30 -1.69
N ARG A 367 16.26 -1.32 -1.57
CA ARG A 367 14.82 -1.12 -1.31
C ARG A 367 14.48 -0.39 0.00
N GLY A 368 15.45 -0.10 0.87
CA GLY A 368 15.18 0.65 2.10
C GLY A 368 15.23 2.16 1.96
N ASP A 369 15.75 2.74 0.88
CA ASP A 369 15.73 4.19 0.67
C ASP A 369 14.45 4.59 -0.09
N GLU A 370 13.38 4.90 0.64
CA GLU A 370 12.28 5.69 0.08
C GLU A 370 12.49 7.13 0.56
N ASP A 371 12.72 8.08 -0.35
CA ASP A 371 12.95 9.50 -0.01
C ASP A 371 11.76 10.07 0.79
N SER A 372 11.88 10.14 2.12
CA SER A 372 11.07 11.03 2.94
C SER A 372 11.64 12.46 2.84
N ASP A 373 10.88 13.36 2.21
CA ASP A 373 11.18 14.79 2.04
C ASP A 373 11.25 15.60 3.37
N ASP A 374 11.40 14.95 4.52
CA ASP A 374 11.41 15.59 5.83
C ASP A 374 12.85 15.97 6.24
N GLU A 375 13.28 17.16 5.82
CA GLU A 375 14.46 17.85 6.34
C GLU A 375 14.32 18.16 7.86
N GLU A 376 14.55 17.17 8.73
CA GLU A 376 14.88 17.43 10.14
C GLU A 376 16.30 16.91 10.50
N ASP A 377 17.19 17.89 10.71
CA ASP A 377 18.57 17.77 11.21
C ASP A 377 18.68 16.84 12.43
N SER A 378 19.03 15.57 12.22
CA SER A 378 19.39 14.62 13.26
C SER A 378 20.75 13.99 12.96
N ALA A 379 21.80 14.69 13.42
CA ALA A 379 23.19 14.30 13.28
C ALA A 379 23.57 13.19 14.28
N THR A 380 23.22 11.94 13.98
CA THR A 380 23.91 10.74 14.51
C THR A 380 23.75 9.54 13.55
N LYS A 381 24.10 9.69 12.27
CA LYS A 381 24.28 8.53 11.36
C LYS A 381 25.53 7.74 11.78
N GLY A 382 25.33 6.57 12.38
CA GLY A 382 26.41 5.61 12.60
C GLY A 382 26.58 4.73 11.37
N ASP A 383 27.60 5.03 10.56
CA ASP A 383 28.39 4.24 9.57
C ASP A 383 27.84 2.99 8.83
N GLU A 384 26.60 2.52 9.00
CA GLU A 384 26.16 1.27 8.38
C GLU A 384 24.70 1.35 7.86
N SER A 385 24.58 1.59 6.55
CA SER A 385 23.38 1.44 5.68
C SER A 385 22.37 2.60 5.70
N ASP A 386 22.10 3.16 4.51
CA ASP A 386 20.95 4.01 4.23
C ASP A 386 19.74 3.10 3.93
N LEU A 387 19.06 2.62 4.96
CA LEU A 387 17.64 2.31 4.82
C LEU A 387 16.94 3.42 5.60
N ASP A 388 15.95 4.07 5.00
CA ASP A 388 15.14 5.09 5.66
C ASP A 388 14.64 4.52 7.01
N GLU A 389 14.74 5.33 8.08
CA GLU A 389 14.29 4.97 9.42
C GLU A 389 12.80 4.54 9.42
N ASP A 390 12.04 5.03 8.43
CA ASP A 390 10.62 4.78 8.22
C ASP A 390 10.31 3.53 7.36
N THR A 391 11.27 3.02 6.58
CA THR A 391 11.07 1.84 5.73
C THR A 391 11.51 0.56 6.44
N GLU A 392 10.54 -0.27 6.83
CA GLU A 392 10.79 -1.58 7.44
C GLU A 392 10.38 -2.71 6.49
N LEU A 393 11.32 -3.56 6.06
CA LEU A 393 10.94 -4.84 5.45
C LEU A 393 10.50 -5.82 6.54
N PHE A 394 9.47 -6.61 6.26
CA PHE A 394 8.95 -7.60 7.21
C PHE A 394 9.14 -9.01 6.66
N CYS A 395 9.35 -9.96 7.56
CA CYS A 395 9.30 -11.36 7.17
C CYS A 395 7.85 -11.81 6.91
N ASP A 396 7.57 -12.33 5.72
CA ASP A 396 6.29 -12.96 5.32
C ASP A 396 6.10 -14.38 5.87
N GLY A 397 7.08 -14.83 6.66
CA GLY A 397 7.03 -16.08 7.39
C GLY A 397 6.11 -16.01 8.62
N GLY A 398 5.98 -17.14 9.32
CA GLY A 398 5.17 -17.24 10.55
C GLY A 398 5.95 -16.95 11.83
N CYS A 399 7.01 -16.12 11.79
CA CYS A 399 7.83 -15.84 12.98
C CYS A 399 7.11 -14.88 13.94
N ILE A 400 7.28 -15.13 15.25
CA ILE A 400 6.74 -14.28 16.33
C ILE A 400 7.85 -13.96 17.34
N PRO A 401 8.17 -12.67 17.58
CA PRO A 401 7.66 -11.51 16.83
C PRO A 401 8.04 -11.58 15.34
N THR A 402 7.27 -10.94 14.47
CA THR A 402 7.61 -10.84 13.05
C THR A 402 8.98 -10.17 12.92
N ALA A 403 9.92 -10.84 12.26
CA ALA A 403 11.23 -10.28 12.00
C ALA A 403 11.09 -9.04 11.13
N LYS A 404 11.80 -7.98 11.50
CA LYS A 404 11.85 -6.70 10.80
C LYS A 404 13.29 -6.48 10.34
N PHE A 405 13.46 -5.95 9.13
CA PHE A 405 14.76 -5.60 8.58
C PHE A 405 14.78 -4.09 8.38
N LYS A 406 15.35 -3.39 9.37
CA LYS A 406 15.64 -1.95 9.33
C LYS A 406 17.05 -1.63 8.85
N THR A 407 17.96 -2.60 8.98
CA THR A 407 19.34 -2.49 8.51
C THR A 407 19.82 -3.89 8.11
N TRP A 408 20.77 -3.92 7.19
CA TRP A 408 21.45 -5.16 6.78
C TRP A 408 22.50 -5.63 7.81
N ALA A 409 22.85 -4.79 8.78
CA ALA A 409 23.88 -5.08 9.79
C ALA A 409 23.52 -6.31 10.66
N GLY A 410 24.09 -7.47 10.32
CA GLY A 410 23.84 -8.73 11.01
C GLY A 410 22.51 -9.39 10.66
N SER A 411 21.74 -8.81 9.75
CA SER A 411 20.46 -9.32 9.27
C SER A 411 20.67 -10.10 7.97
N VAL A 412 19.94 -11.20 7.81
CA VAL A 412 19.90 -11.95 6.55
C VAL A 412 18.44 -12.25 6.23
N CYS A 413 18.02 -11.88 5.03
CA CYS A 413 16.73 -12.25 4.46
C CYS A 413 16.92 -13.12 3.21
N TYR A 414 15.84 -13.79 2.84
CA TYR A 414 15.75 -14.63 1.66
C TYR A 414 14.55 -14.17 0.84
N LEU A 415 14.78 -13.55 -0.30
CA LEU A 415 13.70 -13.20 -1.24
C LEU A 415 13.38 -14.40 -2.12
N CYS A 416 12.10 -14.72 -2.27
CA CYS A 416 11.66 -15.70 -3.25
C CYS A 416 11.60 -15.09 -4.66
N LEU A 417 12.25 -15.73 -5.64
CA LEU A 417 12.19 -15.31 -7.05
C LEU A 417 10.93 -15.77 -7.79
N VAL A 418 9.96 -16.35 -7.07
CA VAL A 418 8.77 -16.97 -7.66
C VAL A 418 7.48 -16.37 -7.11
N CYS A 419 7.37 -16.18 -5.79
CA CYS A 419 6.26 -15.45 -5.18
C CYS A 419 6.54 -13.95 -5.23
N SER A 420 5.53 -13.15 -5.51
CA SER A 420 5.63 -11.69 -5.42
C SER A 420 5.92 -11.30 -3.97
N GLU A 421 6.92 -10.45 -3.78
CA GLU A 421 7.21 -9.78 -2.50
C GLU A 421 7.41 -10.70 -1.28
N CYS A 422 7.88 -11.95 -1.46
CA CYS A 422 8.03 -12.87 -0.33
C CYS A 422 9.44 -12.85 0.27
N PHE A 423 9.59 -12.16 1.41
CA PHE A 423 10.79 -12.08 2.23
C PHE A 423 10.74 -13.03 3.42
N LEU A 424 11.73 -13.92 3.53
CA LEU A 424 11.84 -14.83 4.67
C LEU A 424 13.08 -14.50 5.50
N CYS A 425 12.92 -14.37 6.82
CA CYS A 425 14.06 -14.41 7.72
C CYS A 425 14.71 -15.80 7.68
N LYS A 426 15.95 -15.90 8.14
CA LYS A 426 16.71 -17.16 8.14
C LYS A 426 15.98 -18.36 8.76
N ASP A 427 15.19 -18.13 9.80
CA ASP A 427 14.46 -19.22 10.46
C ASP A 427 13.22 -19.62 9.67
N CYS A 428 12.42 -18.66 9.18
CA CYS A 428 11.29 -18.96 8.30
C CYS A 428 11.73 -19.60 6.97
N TYR A 429 12.85 -19.16 6.41
CA TYR A 429 13.45 -19.79 5.23
C TYR A 429 13.76 -21.26 5.52
N LYS A 430 14.37 -21.62 6.65
CA LYS A 430 14.65 -23.03 6.99
C LYS A 430 13.40 -23.86 7.26
N MET A 431 12.31 -23.22 7.68
CA MET A 431 11.04 -23.87 8.01
C MET A 431 10.08 -23.93 6.82
N ARG A 432 10.43 -23.37 5.67
CA ARG A 432 9.62 -23.44 4.45
C ARG A 432 9.22 -24.88 4.11
N GLY A 433 7.95 -25.07 3.74
CA GLY A 433 7.35 -26.38 3.48
C GLY A 433 6.95 -27.19 4.72
N ARG A 434 7.01 -26.61 5.94
CA ARG A 434 6.44 -27.23 7.14
C ARG A 434 5.08 -26.59 7.44
N ASP A 435 4.03 -27.42 7.45
CA ASP A 435 2.64 -27.01 7.73
C ASP A 435 2.37 -26.64 9.20
N ASP A 436 3.38 -26.64 10.07
CA ASP A 436 3.22 -26.49 11.52
C ASP A 436 3.10 -25.04 12.02
N HIS A 437 3.28 -24.05 11.15
CA HIS A 437 3.11 -22.64 11.51
C HIS A 437 1.63 -22.22 11.53
N HIS A 438 0.94 -22.60 12.61
CA HIS A 438 -0.42 -22.14 12.93
C HIS A 438 -0.50 -20.68 13.41
N SER A 439 0.62 -20.00 13.62
CA SER A 439 0.60 -18.60 14.06
C SER A 439 0.74 -17.65 12.86
N LEU A 440 -0.41 -17.32 12.26
CA LEU A 440 -0.52 -16.25 11.27
C LEU A 440 -0.64 -14.91 12.00
N SER A 441 0.47 -14.40 12.54
CA SER A 441 0.50 -13.07 13.17
C SER A 441 0.22 -11.93 12.18
N ARG A 442 0.33 -12.20 10.87
CA ARG A 442 -0.09 -11.30 9.79
C ARG A 442 -0.85 -12.09 8.71
N PRO A 443 -1.98 -11.57 8.20
CA PRO A 443 -2.47 -11.93 6.87
C PRO A 443 -1.32 -11.74 5.88
N ARG A 444 -1.08 -12.76 5.04
CA ARG A 444 -0.06 -12.71 4.01
C ARG A 444 -0.71 -12.15 2.74
N TYR A 445 0.04 -11.74 1.75
CA TYR A 445 -0.57 -11.58 0.41
C TYR A 445 -0.69 -12.94 -0.29
N MET A 446 0.16 -13.91 0.10
CA MET A 446 0.28 -15.21 -0.55
C MET A 446 0.38 -16.39 0.44
N PRO A 447 0.00 -17.62 0.03
CA PRO A 447 0.22 -18.84 0.81
C PRO A 447 1.71 -19.03 1.17
N GLN A 448 2.00 -19.92 2.13
CA GLN A 448 3.38 -20.21 2.51
C GLN A 448 4.24 -20.57 1.29
N CYS A 449 5.34 -19.84 1.12
CA CYS A 449 6.26 -20.05 0.01
C CYS A 449 6.86 -21.49 0.04
N PRO A 450 6.65 -22.29 -1.01
CA PRO A 450 7.15 -23.66 -1.10
C PRO A 450 8.69 -23.79 -1.01
N PRO A 451 9.19 -24.96 -0.55
CA PRO A 451 10.61 -25.21 -0.39
C PRO A 451 11.39 -25.32 -1.69
N ASP A 452 10.72 -25.66 -2.79
CA ASP A 452 11.27 -25.85 -4.14
C ASP A 452 11.35 -24.55 -4.95
N HIS A 453 10.88 -23.43 -4.41
CA HIS A 453 11.09 -22.13 -5.03
C HIS A 453 12.57 -21.74 -4.99
N GLU A 454 12.98 -20.93 -5.97
CA GLU A 454 14.31 -20.32 -5.96
C GLU A 454 14.31 -19.09 -5.04
N TYR A 455 15.40 -18.91 -4.31
CA TYR A 455 15.57 -17.79 -3.38
C TYR A 455 16.94 -17.17 -3.55
N ILE A 456 16.97 -15.86 -3.34
CA ILE A 456 18.18 -15.07 -3.24
C ILE A 456 18.43 -14.70 -1.77
N GLU A 457 19.66 -14.85 -1.30
CA GLU A 457 20.09 -14.38 0.02
C GLU A 457 20.58 -12.92 -0.09
N ALA A 458 20.10 -12.06 0.80
CA ALA A 458 20.58 -10.69 0.99
C ALA A 458 20.95 -10.41 2.46
N PRO A 459 21.97 -9.56 2.71
CA PRO A 459 22.79 -8.87 1.70
C PRO A 459 23.79 -9.81 1.01
N ILE A 460 24.28 -9.44 -0.18
CA ILE A 460 25.41 -10.09 -0.83
C ILE A 460 26.65 -10.01 0.06
N LYS A 461 27.42 -11.09 0.09
CA LYS A 461 28.63 -11.15 0.91
C LYS A 461 29.61 -10.04 0.51
N GLY A 462 30.03 -9.27 1.51
CA GLY A 462 30.96 -8.16 1.33
C GLY A 462 30.26 -6.83 1.02
N SER A 463 28.94 -6.81 0.95
CA SER A 463 28.22 -5.55 0.81
C SER A 463 28.41 -4.63 2.02
N ARG A 464 28.53 -3.35 1.72
CA ARG A 464 28.48 -2.23 2.67
C ARG A 464 27.23 -1.37 2.45
N GLY A 465 26.27 -1.87 1.67
CA GLY A 465 25.06 -1.16 1.27
C GLY A 465 25.30 -0.17 0.13
N VAL A 466 24.27 0.63 -0.11
CA VAL A 466 24.35 1.83 -0.95
C VAL A 466 24.44 3.02 -0.01
N VAL A 467 25.35 3.94 -0.31
CA VAL A 467 25.61 5.14 0.48
C VAL A 467 25.71 6.32 -0.47
N ASP A 468 24.89 7.35 -0.24
CA ASP A 468 24.81 8.54 -1.10
C ASP A 468 24.67 8.17 -2.61
N GLY A 469 23.79 7.21 -2.91
CA GLY A 469 23.56 6.71 -4.29
C GLY A 469 24.75 5.97 -4.90
N THR A 470 25.69 5.48 -4.09
CA THR A 470 26.87 4.73 -4.52
C THR A 470 26.88 3.34 -3.90
N ILE A 471 26.96 2.30 -4.74
CA ILE A 471 27.05 0.90 -4.31
C ILE A 471 28.47 0.61 -3.82
N LEU A 472 28.57 0.07 -2.61
CA LEU A 472 29.85 -0.24 -1.96
C LEU A 472 29.98 -1.74 -1.67
N LEU A 473 30.89 -2.41 -2.40
CA LEU A 473 31.20 -3.83 -2.20
C LEU A 473 32.68 -4.01 -1.81
N GLU A 474 32.95 -4.84 -0.80
CA GLU A 474 34.30 -5.09 -0.30
C GLU A 474 35.21 -5.68 -1.39
N GLY A 475 36.28 -4.93 -1.72
CA GLY A 475 37.26 -5.35 -2.72
C GLY A 475 36.93 -4.93 -4.16
N GLU A 476 35.83 -4.20 -4.37
CA GLU A 476 35.46 -3.61 -5.65
C GLU A 476 35.47 -2.08 -5.58
N GLU A 477 35.62 -1.44 -6.74
CA GLU A 477 35.54 0.03 -6.82
C GLU A 477 34.09 0.47 -6.62
N PRO A 478 33.83 1.57 -5.89
CA PRO A 478 32.49 2.14 -5.76
C PRO A 478 31.86 2.45 -7.12
N VAL A 479 30.59 2.12 -7.29
CA VAL A 479 29.83 2.37 -8.54
C VAL A 479 28.59 3.19 -8.22
N ALA A 480 28.37 4.29 -8.95
CA ALA A 480 27.14 5.06 -8.80
C ALA A 480 25.94 4.20 -9.20
N PHE A 481 24.84 4.26 -8.45
CA PHE A 481 23.66 3.42 -8.68
C PHE A 481 23.11 3.57 -10.11
N ARG A 482 23.05 4.80 -10.63
CA ARG A 482 22.64 5.09 -12.01
C ARG A 482 23.57 4.46 -13.06
N ASP A 483 24.88 4.48 -12.84
CA ASP A 483 25.84 3.84 -13.74
C ASP A 483 25.68 2.30 -13.68
N TYR A 484 25.34 1.77 -12.51
CA TYR A 484 25.08 0.35 -12.31
C TYR A 484 23.81 -0.12 -13.02
N LEU A 485 22.71 0.64 -12.96
CA LEU A 485 21.51 0.38 -13.76
C LEU A 485 21.83 0.36 -15.25
N GLN A 486 22.70 1.28 -15.70
CA GLN A 486 23.11 1.31 -17.10
C GLN A 486 23.93 0.07 -17.48
N GLN A 487 24.83 -0.38 -16.60
CA GLN A 487 25.58 -1.62 -16.77
C GLN A 487 24.67 -2.84 -16.86
N ILE A 488 23.65 -2.93 -16.00
CA ILE A 488 22.66 -4.01 -16.02
C ILE A 488 22.02 -4.10 -17.42
N ARG A 489 21.54 -2.97 -17.95
CA ARG A 489 20.85 -2.93 -19.25
C ARG A 489 21.79 -3.22 -20.42
N GLU A 490 22.91 -2.50 -20.51
CA GLU A 490 23.75 -2.48 -21.72
C GLU A 490 24.77 -3.62 -21.81
N GLU A 491 25.16 -4.19 -20.67
CA GLU A 491 26.13 -5.28 -20.60
C GLU A 491 25.42 -6.58 -20.19
N LEU A 492 24.90 -6.66 -18.96
CA LEU A 492 24.46 -7.94 -18.38
C LEU A 492 23.24 -8.52 -19.10
N CYS A 493 22.18 -7.75 -19.28
CA CYS A 493 20.97 -8.20 -19.97
C CYS A 493 21.26 -8.53 -21.43
N LYS A 494 22.03 -7.67 -22.11
CA LYS A 494 22.38 -7.86 -23.51
C LYS A 494 23.18 -9.14 -23.74
N GLU A 495 24.24 -9.38 -22.96
CA GLU A 495 25.04 -10.61 -23.06
C GLU A 495 24.20 -11.86 -22.77
N ALA A 496 23.28 -11.78 -21.80
CA ALA A 496 22.37 -12.86 -21.49
C ALA A 496 21.41 -13.16 -22.65
N TRP A 497 20.82 -12.14 -23.28
CA TRP A 497 19.94 -12.32 -24.43
C TRP A 497 20.68 -12.82 -25.68
N GLU A 498 21.94 -12.44 -25.88
CA GLU A 498 22.78 -13.02 -26.93
C GLU A 498 23.09 -14.51 -26.67
N SER A 499 23.08 -14.95 -25.41
CA SER A 499 23.32 -16.34 -25.00
C SER A 499 22.06 -17.22 -24.93
N PHE A 500 20.88 -16.62 -24.76
CA PHE A 500 19.59 -17.32 -24.68
C PHE A 500 19.19 -17.92 -26.03
#